data_AF-A0A7Y3AG36-F1
#
_entry.id   AF-A0A7Y3AG36-F1
#
_cell.length_a   1.000
_cell.length_b   1.000
_cell.length_c   1.000
_cell.angle_alpha   90.00
_cell.angle_beta   90.00
_cell.angle_gamma   90.00
#
_symmetry.space_group_name_H-M   'P 1'
#
loop_
_entity.id
_entity.type
_entity.pdbx_description
1 polymer ?
#
loop_
_entity_poly.entity_id
_entity_poly.type
_entity_poly.pdbx_seq_one_letter_code
_entity_poly.pdbx_strand_id
1 'polypeptide(L)'
;MSQWLIFLAILPLSCHYLTKNRHIKKRFMWNGIAFGMVVAPVSFGLIQMTYIPLVGKLLGLVGVLVNLTHGSIGYISLLWSGTIEPNTAITAAELVMINIFNGFLFAYIYGLIGYAVDRKMAKDEENISVLGTSLHSAT
;
A
#
# COMPACT_ATOMS: atom_id res chain seq x y z
N MET A 1 -9.92 10.49 17.40
CA MET A 1 -9.49 11.26 16.21
C MET A 1 -8.77 10.42 15.15
N SER A 2 -8.14 9.29 15.48
CA SER A 2 -7.46 8.42 14.51
C SER A 2 -8.36 7.69 13.51
N GLN A 3 -9.68 7.64 13.74
CA GLN A 3 -10.67 7.08 12.82
C GLN A 3 -10.62 7.73 11.42
N TRP A 4 -10.26 9.03 11.34
CA TRP A 4 -10.18 9.77 10.08
C TRP A 4 -9.08 9.25 9.14
N LEU A 5 -8.11 8.47 9.65
CA LEU A 5 -7.05 7.89 8.83
C LEU A 5 -7.58 6.89 7.79
N ILE A 6 -8.78 6.32 7.99
CA ILE A 6 -9.43 5.48 6.99
C ILE A 6 -9.63 6.22 5.65
N PHE A 7 -9.83 7.53 5.69
CA PHE A 7 -10.05 8.34 4.49
C PHE A 7 -8.81 8.45 3.61
N LEU A 8 -7.60 8.14 4.13
CA LEU A 8 -6.40 8.04 3.30
C LEU A 8 -6.50 6.93 2.25
N ALA A 9 -7.42 5.97 2.41
CA ALA A 9 -7.75 4.98 1.38
C ALA A 9 -8.26 5.62 0.07
N ILE A 10 -8.68 6.89 0.09
CA ILE A 10 -9.04 7.63 -1.12
C ILE A 10 -7.83 7.83 -2.05
N LEU A 11 -6.60 7.88 -1.53
CA LEU A 11 -5.39 8.10 -2.32
C LEU A 11 -5.12 6.97 -3.32
N PRO A 12 -5.04 5.68 -2.93
CA PRO A 12 -4.85 4.59 -3.90
C PRO A 12 -6.03 4.47 -4.87
N LEU A 13 -7.27 4.72 -4.43
CA LEU A 13 -8.45 4.72 -5.32
C LEU A 13 -8.36 5.82 -6.38
N SER A 14 -7.97 7.03 -5.97
CA SER A 14 -7.80 8.17 -6.87
C SER A 14 -6.62 7.94 -7.83
N CYS A 15 -5.51 7.38 -7.32
CA CYS A 15 -4.36 7.01 -8.14
C CYS A 15 -4.76 5.99 -9.21
N HIS A 16 -5.52 4.95 -8.84
CA HIS A 16 -6.00 3.95 -9.78
C HIS A 16 -6.90 4.57 -10.85
N TYR A 17 -7.86 5.39 -10.45
CA TYR A 17 -8.76 6.08 -11.37
C TYR A 17 -8.00 6.98 -12.36
N LEU A 18 -7.09 7.81 -11.85
CA LEU A 18 -6.31 8.75 -12.68
C LEU A 18 -5.35 8.03 -13.63
N THR A 19 -4.63 7.04 -13.13
CA THR A 19 -3.65 6.30 -13.93
C THR A 19 -4.32 5.47 -15.03
N LYS A 20 -5.50 4.91 -14.75
CA LYS A 20 -6.33 4.22 -15.75
C LYS A 20 -6.85 5.18 -16.81
N ASN A 21 -7.49 6.29 -16.42
CA ASN A 21 -8.15 7.19 -17.36
C ASN A 21 -7.18 8.03 -18.20
N ARG A 22 -5.97 8.29 -17.69
CA ARG A 22 -4.93 9.03 -18.42
C ARG A 22 -3.91 8.12 -19.10
N HIS A 23 -4.14 6.80 -19.13
CA HIS A 23 -3.24 5.83 -19.76
C HIS A 23 -1.78 5.99 -19.33
N ILE A 24 -1.54 6.23 -18.03
CA ILE A 24 -0.20 6.48 -17.50
C ILE A 24 0.62 5.19 -17.58
N LYS A 25 1.83 5.29 -18.15
CA LYS A 25 2.80 4.19 -18.17
C LYS A 25 3.17 3.76 -16.74
N LYS A 26 3.44 2.46 -16.57
CA LYS A 26 3.78 1.86 -15.26
C LYS A 26 2.67 2.07 -14.21
N ARG A 27 1.43 1.81 -14.62
CA ARG A 27 0.23 2.03 -13.81
C ARG A 27 0.29 1.26 -12.49
N PHE A 28 0.73 0.00 -12.53
CA PHE A 28 0.74 -0.84 -11.33
C PHE A 28 1.80 -0.37 -10.33
N MET A 29 2.95 0.13 -10.78
CA MET A 29 3.95 0.78 -9.94
C MET A 29 3.36 1.95 -9.16
N TRP A 30 2.67 2.87 -9.85
CA TRP A 30 2.07 4.05 -9.20
C TRP A 30 0.98 3.67 -8.19
N ASN A 31 0.14 2.70 -8.53
CA ASN A 31 -0.87 2.18 -7.59
C ASN A 31 -0.23 1.51 -6.37
N GLY A 32 0.86 0.77 -6.57
CA GLY A 32 1.64 0.16 -5.50
C GLY A 32 2.24 1.19 -4.55
N ILE A 33 2.86 2.25 -5.08
CA ILE A 33 3.39 3.37 -4.30
C ILE A 33 2.27 4.03 -3.49
N ALA A 34 1.16 4.38 -4.14
CA ALA A 34 0.04 5.06 -3.48
C ALA A 34 -0.60 4.19 -2.38
N PHE A 35 -0.73 2.88 -2.61
CA PHE A 35 -1.22 1.95 -1.60
C PHE A 35 -0.25 1.83 -0.42
N GLY A 36 1.04 1.61 -0.70
CA GLY A 36 2.06 1.46 0.33
C GLY A 36 2.24 2.68 1.21
N MET A 37 2.09 3.90 0.68
CA MET A 37 2.17 5.12 1.48
C MET A 37 1.11 5.21 2.57
N VAL A 38 -0.06 4.60 2.39
CA VAL A 38 -1.20 4.77 3.30
C VAL A 38 -1.62 3.49 4.02
N VAL A 39 -1.10 2.32 3.64
CA VAL A 39 -1.57 1.04 4.18
C VAL A 39 -1.46 0.98 5.71
N ALA A 40 -0.36 1.45 6.29
CA ALA A 40 -0.17 1.48 7.74
C ALA A 40 -1.15 2.43 8.46
N PRO A 41 -1.24 3.73 8.12
CA PRO A 41 -2.17 4.64 8.80
C PRO A 41 -3.64 4.28 8.54
N VAL A 42 -4.00 3.78 7.34
CA VAL A 42 -5.36 3.28 7.06
C VAL A 42 -5.69 2.08 7.94
N SER A 43 -4.77 1.13 8.10
CA SER A 43 -4.97 -0.04 8.97
C SER A 43 -5.16 0.39 10.42
N PHE A 44 -4.37 1.36 10.88
CA PHE A 44 -4.55 1.94 12.21
C PHE A 44 -5.91 2.63 12.37
N GLY A 45 -6.37 3.37 11.35
CA GLY A 45 -7.71 3.96 11.32
C GLY A 45 -8.82 2.91 11.35
N LEU A 46 -8.66 1.79 10.63
CA LEU A 46 -9.59 0.67 10.63
C LEU A 46 -9.70 0.02 12.00
N ILE A 47 -8.59 -0.17 12.74
CA ILE A 47 -8.63 -0.72 14.11
C ILE A 47 -9.61 0.08 15.00
N GLN A 48 -9.67 1.41 14.82
CA GLN A 48 -10.56 2.28 15.59
C GLN A 48 -12.05 2.10 15.23
N MET A 49 -12.37 1.33 14.19
CA MET A 49 -13.75 0.94 13.87
C MET A 49 -14.24 -0.22 14.74
N THR A 50 -13.36 -0.90 15.48
CA THR A 50 -13.76 -1.95 16.46
C THR A 50 -14.73 -1.43 17.53
N TYR A 51 -14.74 -0.12 17.78
CA TYR A 51 -15.66 0.55 18.70
C TYR A 51 -17.09 0.72 18.14
N ILE A 52 -17.32 0.50 16.83
CA ILE A 52 -18.64 0.59 16.19
C ILE A 52 -19.28 -0.82 16.13
N PRO A 53 -20.56 -1.00 16.52
CA PRO A 53 -21.21 -2.31 16.56
C PRO A 53 -21.26 -3.03 15.20
N LEU A 54 -21.15 -4.37 15.25
CA LEU A 54 -21.24 -5.36 14.17
C LEU A 54 -20.39 -5.09 12.91
N VAL A 55 -20.78 -4.13 12.07
CA VAL A 55 -20.08 -3.80 10.82
C VAL A 55 -18.71 -3.19 11.10
N GLY A 56 -18.63 -2.32 12.11
CA GLY A 56 -17.37 -1.72 12.53
C GLY A 56 -16.37 -2.73 13.08
N LYS A 57 -16.84 -3.74 13.82
CA LYS A 57 -16.00 -4.83 14.34
C LYS A 57 -15.33 -5.66 13.23
N LEU A 58 -16.06 -5.98 12.16
CA LEU A 58 -15.49 -6.72 11.03
C LEU A 58 -14.41 -5.91 10.32
N LEU A 59 -14.69 -4.63 10.03
CA LEU A 59 -13.71 -3.72 9.43
C LEU A 59 -12.51 -3.49 10.36
N GLY A 60 -12.77 -3.42 11.67
CA GLY A 60 -11.76 -3.33 12.70
C GLY A 60 -10.83 -4.54 12.75
N LEU A 61 -11.37 -5.74 12.60
CA LEU A 61 -10.58 -6.97 12.53
C LEU A 61 -9.67 -6.98 11.30
N VAL A 62 -10.17 -6.53 10.14
CA VAL A 62 -9.33 -6.33 8.95
C VAL A 62 -8.19 -5.36 9.25
N GLY A 63 -8.50 -4.24 9.91
CA GLY A 63 -7.49 -3.28 10.37
C GLY A 63 -6.42 -3.92 11.26
N VAL A 64 -6.81 -4.76 12.22
CA VAL A 64 -5.87 -5.48 13.10
C VAL A 64 -4.95 -6.39 12.30
N LEU A 65 -5.51 -7.23 11.41
CA LEU A 65 -4.73 -8.19 10.62
C LEU A 65 -3.74 -7.49 9.70
N VAL A 66 -4.16 -6.41 9.03
CA VAL A 66 -3.28 -5.66 8.13
C VAL A 66 -2.25 -4.84 8.93
N ASN A 67 -2.61 -4.29 10.09
CA ASN A 67 -1.66 -3.55 10.93
C ASN A 67 -0.60 -4.46 11.57
N LEU A 68 -0.90 -5.73 11.84
CA LEU A 68 0.10 -6.68 12.34
C LEU A 68 1.27 -6.86 11.36
N THR A 69 1.01 -6.77 10.07
CA THR A 69 2.04 -6.88 9.03
C THR A 69 2.66 -5.53 8.69
N HIS A 70 1.88 -4.45 8.67
CA HIS A 70 2.34 -3.14 8.18
C HIS A 70 2.74 -2.16 9.27
N GLY A 71 2.18 -2.27 10.47
CA GLY A 71 2.52 -1.40 11.60
C GLY A 71 3.76 -1.85 12.34
N SER A 72 3.93 -3.17 12.50
CA SER A 72 4.98 -3.78 13.34
C SER A 72 6.40 -3.56 12.81
N ILE A 73 6.60 -3.56 11.49
CA ILE A 73 7.94 -3.48 10.89
C ILE A 73 8.62 -2.15 11.22
N GLY A 74 7.91 -1.03 11.07
CA GLY A 74 8.44 0.29 11.41
C GLY A 74 8.70 0.44 12.90
N TYR A 75 7.85 -0.12 13.75
CA TYR A 75 8.09 -0.16 15.19
C TYR A 75 9.39 -0.93 15.53
N ILE A 76 9.54 -2.15 15.02
CA ILE A 76 10.74 -2.98 15.26
C ILE A 76 12.00 -2.28 14.74
N SER A 77 11.92 -1.68 13.56
CA SER A 77 13.05 -0.97 12.92
C SER A 77 13.49 0.25 13.74
N LEU A 78 12.53 1.06 14.18
CA LEU A 78 12.82 2.24 15.01
C LEU A 78 13.29 1.86 16.41
N LEU A 79 12.74 0.80 17.00
CA LEU A 79 13.21 0.23 18.26
C LEU A 79 14.67 -0.23 18.15
N TRP A 80 15.03 -0.98 17.11
CA TRP A 80 16.40 -1.45 16.90
C TRP A 80 17.40 -0.34 16.61
N SER A 81 16.96 0.74 15.96
CA SER A 81 17.80 1.92 15.74
C SER A 81 18.06 2.74 17.02
N GLY A 82 17.38 2.43 18.13
CA GLY A 82 17.42 3.22 19.35
C GLY A 82 16.61 4.53 19.28
N THR A 83 15.80 4.70 18.23
CA THR A 83 14.95 5.89 18.06
C THR A 83 13.74 5.86 19.00
N ILE A 84 13.25 4.66 19.34
CA ILE A 84 12.17 4.43 20.31
C ILE A 84 12.75 3.67 21.49
N GLU A 85 12.42 4.10 22.70
CA GLU A 85 12.86 3.42 23.91
C GLU A 85 12.05 2.13 24.15
N PRO A 86 12.70 1.02 24.57
CA PRO A 86 11.99 -0.19 24.94
C PRO A 86 11.20 0.00 26.24
N ASN A 87 10.09 -0.73 26.36
CA ASN A 87 9.25 -0.81 27.58
C ASN A 87 8.57 0.50 28.00
N THR A 88 8.50 1.50 27.11
CA THR A 88 7.71 2.71 27.32
C THR A 88 6.44 2.69 26.46
N ALA A 89 5.42 3.44 26.88
CA ALA A 89 4.22 3.62 26.06
C ALA A 89 4.56 4.51 24.87
N ILE A 90 4.23 4.04 23.66
CA ILE A 90 4.45 4.79 22.41
C ILE A 90 3.68 6.12 22.48
N THR A 91 4.42 7.22 22.36
CA THR A 91 3.86 8.57 22.30
C THR A 91 3.19 8.83 20.95
N ALA A 92 2.38 9.88 20.86
CA ALA A 92 1.76 10.27 19.59
C ALA A 92 2.80 10.62 18.50
N ALA A 93 3.92 11.23 18.88
CA ALA A 93 4.99 11.61 17.96
C ALA A 93 5.70 10.36 17.39
N GLU A 94 6.01 9.39 18.24
CA GLU A 94 6.60 8.11 17.82
C GLU A 94 5.64 7.32 16.94
N LEU A 95 4.34 7.32 17.26
CA LEU A 95 3.33 6.68 16.43
C LEU A 95 3.25 7.31 15.03
N VAL A 96 3.33 8.64 14.93
CA VAL A 96 3.42 9.33 13.63
C VAL A 96 4.70 8.93 12.89
N MET A 97 5.84 8.90 13.58
CA MET A 97 7.12 8.50 13.01
C MET A 97 7.10 7.07 12.46
N ILE A 98 6.55 6.11 13.23
CA ILE A 98 6.36 4.71 12.79
C ILE A 98 5.52 4.67 11.51
N ASN A 99 4.41 5.40 11.44
CA ASN A 99 3.54 5.40 10.28
C ASN A 99 4.19 6.05 9.05
N ILE A 100 4.97 7.12 9.23
CA ILE A 100 5.75 7.73 8.14
C ILE A 100 6.77 6.74 7.60
N PHE A 101 7.55 6.12 8.49
CA PHE A 101 8.55 5.12 8.12
C PHE A 101 7.94 3.95 7.36
N ASN A 102 6.85 3.38 7.89
CA ASN A 102 6.10 2.32 7.22
C ASN A 102 5.55 2.79 5.87
N GLY A 103 5.03 4.01 5.77
CA GLY A 103 4.57 4.58 4.50
C GLY A 103 5.64 4.56 3.43
N PHE A 104 6.87 5.01 3.74
CA PHE A 104 7.99 4.95 2.80
C PHE A 104 8.41 3.51 2.47
N LEU A 105 8.55 2.66 3.48
CA LEU A 105 8.96 1.27 3.32
C LEU A 105 8.00 0.51 2.40
N PHE A 106 6.70 0.58 2.69
CA PHE A 106 5.70 -0.14 1.91
C PHE A 106 5.42 0.50 0.55
N ALA A 107 5.54 1.83 0.43
CA ALA A 107 5.50 2.47 -0.89
C ALA A 107 6.61 1.93 -1.80
N TYR A 108 7.82 1.73 -1.25
CA TYR A 108 8.92 1.11 -1.99
C TYR A 108 8.63 -0.35 -2.35
N ILE A 109 8.25 -1.19 -1.37
CA ILE A 109 7.96 -2.62 -1.58
C ILE A 109 6.83 -2.81 -2.61
N TYR A 110 5.70 -2.15 -2.42
CA TYR A 110 4.56 -2.29 -3.32
C TYR A 110 4.78 -1.59 -4.65
N GLY A 111 5.55 -0.51 -4.69
CA GLY A 111 6.03 0.09 -5.94
C GLY A 111 6.85 -0.87 -6.79
N LEU A 112 7.78 -1.61 -6.17
CA LEU A 112 8.58 -2.64 -6.86
C LEU A 112 7.72 -3.80 -7.36
N ILE A 113 6.77 -4.28 -6.54
CA ILE A 113 5.82 -5.32 -6.95
C ILE A 113 5.01 -4.84 -8.16
N GLY A 114 4.46 -3.62 -8.09
CA GLY A 114 3.71 -3.01 -9.18
C GLY A 114 4.55 -2.86 -10.45
N TYR A 115 5.81 -2.44 -10.32
CA TYR A 115 6.75 -2.35 -11.44
C TYR A 115 7.05 -3.70 -12.09
N ALA A 116 7.19 -4.76 -11.29
CA ALA A 116 7.39 -6.11 -11.81
C ALA A 116 6.18 -6.60 -12.61
N VAL A 117 4.96 -6.28 -12.15
CA VAL A 117 3.72 -6.56 -12.89
C VAL A 117 3.69 -5.79 -14.20
N ASP A 118 3.95 -4.48 -14.18
CA ASP A 118 4.01 -3.65 -15.40
C ASP A 118 5.01 -4.22 -16.42
N ARG A 119 6.20 -4.63 -15.96
CA ARG A 119 7.24 -5.22 -16.83
C ARG A 119 6.79 -6.54 -17.43
N LYS A 120 6.08 -7.39 -16.68
CA LYS A 120 5.56 -8.66 -17.19
C LYS A 120 4.50 -8.42 -18.25
N MET A 121 3.54 -7.53 -17.99
CA MET A 121 2.45 -7.24 -18.93
C MET A 121 2.97 -6.63 -20.23
N ALA A 122 3.96 -5.73 -20.17
CA ALA A 122 4.58 -5.16 -21.37
C ALA A 122 5.24 -6.23 -22.26
N LYS A 123 5.90 -7.24 -21.66
CA LYS A 123 6.48 -8.36 -22.41
C LYS A 123 5.41 -9.25 -23.03
N ASP A 124 4.32 -9.50 -22.31
CA ASP A 124 3.22 -10.32 -22.82
C ASP A 124 2.54 -9.65 -24.02
N GLU A 125 2.36 -8.32 -23.99
CA GLU A 125 1.86 -7.53 -25.12
C GLU A 125 2.79 -7.57 -26.35
N GLU A 126 4.12 -7.45 -26.13
CA GLU A 126 5.13 -7.56 -27.19
C GLU A 126 5.06 -8.94 -27.87
N ASN A 127 5.05 -10.03 -27.10
CA ASN A 127 4.98 -11.39 -27.63
C ASN A 127 3.72 -11.64 -28.47
N ILE A 128 2.56 -11.13 -28.03
CA ILE A 128 1.30 -11.24 -28.79
C ILE A 128 1.40 -10.48 -30.12
N SER A 129 2.01 -9.28 -30.11
CA SER A 129 2.17 -8.48 -31.32
C SER A 129 3.08 -9.17 -32.35
N VAL A 130 4.16 -9.82 -31.91
CA VAL A 130 5.10 -10.56 -32.77
C VAL A 130 4.43 -11.80 -33.38
N LEU A 131 3.60 -12.51 -32.61
CA LEU A 131 2.84 -13.65 -33.13
C LEU A 131 1.82 -13.20 -34.19
N GLY A 132 1.13 -12.08 -33.95
CA GLY A 132 0.16 -11.51 -34.89
C GLY A 132 0.78 -11.08 -36.22
N THR A 133 1.96 -10.44 -36.19
CA THR A 133 2.68 -10.07 -37.41
C THR A 133 3.23 -11.27 -38.16
N SER A 134 3.76 -12.29 -37.46
CA SER A 134 4.22 -13.54 -38.08
C SER A 134 3.11 -14.27 -38.84
N LEU A 135 1.88 -14.30 -38.27
CA LEU A 135 0.73 -14.93 -38.93
C LEU A 135 0.30 -14.15 -40.18
N HIS A 136 0.35 -12.82 -40.14
CA HIS A 136 0.00 -11.98 -41.29
C HIS A 136 1.02 -12.03 -42.44
N SER A 137 2.29 -12.30 -42.16
CA SER A 137 3.34 -12.45 -43.19
C SER A 137 3.38 -13.85 -43.84
N ALA A 138 2.67 -14.83 -43.28
CA ALA A 138 2.70 -16.22 -43.73
C ALA A 138 1.53 -16.60 -44.67
N THR A 139 0.62 -15.66 -44.95
CA THR A 139 -0.52 -15.78 -45.89
C THR A 139 -0.31 -14.92 -47.11
#